data_AF-A0AAW2R3N7-F1
#
_entry.id   AF-A0AAW2R3N7-F1
#
_cell.length_a   1.000
_cell.length_b   1.000
_cell.length_c   1.000
_cell.angle_alpha   90.00
_cell.angle_beta   90.00
_cell.angle_gamma   90.00
#
_symmetry.space_group_name_H-M   'P 1'
#
loop_
_entity.id
_entity.type
_entity.pdbx_description
1 polymer ?
#
loop_
_entity_poly.entity_id
_entity_poly.type
_entity_poly.pdbx_seq_one_letter_code
_entity_poly.pdbx_strand_id
1 'polypeptide(L)'
;MLIAGDSDAIVATSLLEASNLVVLKGSSMIHSTANLGLHGQGSLNLSGPGDIIEAQHLVLSLFYAISVGPGSVLRGPLENASDNAMAPRLYCKQKYCPVELLHPPEDCNVNASLSFTLQICRVEDVIVKGSIEGSVVHFHLVRTVDVESSGAISASGLGCTGGLGHGARLPNGLSSGAGHGGRGGDAYYGGTYISGGIAYGDAELPCELGSGSGNESLSGATAGGGVIVMGSLEHSLLKLVAHGDIRADGESYGKYVGRKDGGVVSDVGPGGGSGGTILLFIHNFVLSITATISTSGGHGSPNCGGGWWKDSLPLV
;
A
#
# COMPACT_ATOMS: atom_id res chain seq x y z
N MET A 1 -20.38 5.83 -10.56
CA MET A 1 -19.89 5.63 -11.94
C MET A 1 -19.08 4.35 -11.96
N LEU A 2 -19.40 3.44 -12.87
CA LEU A 2 -18.64 2.20 -13.08
C LEU A 2 -17.94 2.28 -14.43
N ILE A 3 -16.63 2.02 -14.45
CA ILE A 3 -15.79 2.03 -15.65
C ILE A 3 -15.18 0.63 -15.79
N ALA A 4 -15.81 -0.20 -16.62
CA ALA A 4 -15.31 -1.55 -16.87
C ALA A 4 -14.27 -1.54 -17.99
N GLY A 5 -13.06 -2.01 -17.71
CA GLY A 5 -12.09 -2.39 -18.74
C GLY A 5 -12.32 -3.81 -19.23
N ASP A 6 -11.91 -4.11 -20.47
CA ASP A 6 -11.94 -5.46 -21.01
C ASP A 6 -10.89 -6.36 -20.32
N SER A 7 -11.08 -7.67 -20.40
CA SER A 7 -10.30 -8.73 -19.75
C SER A 7 -8.85 -8.87 -20.20
N ASP A 8 -8.38 -8.02 -21.12
CA ASP A 8 -7.05 -8.13 -21.72
C ASP A 8 -5.99 -7.42 -20.88
N ALA A 9 -4.89 -8.12 -20.59
CA ALA A 9 -3.80 -7.69 -19.72
C ALA A 9 -2.98 -6.50 -20.28
N ILE A 10 -3.28 -6.04 -21.48
CA ILE A 10 -2.83 -4.77 -22.05
C ILE A 10 -3.89 -3.72 -21.69
N VAL A 11 -3.96 -3.42 -20.38
CA VAL A 11 -5.08 -2.69 -19.78
C VAL A 11 -5.19 -1.29 -20.38
N ALA A 12 -6.28 -1.04 -21.12
CA ALA A 12 -6.64 0.28 -21.61
C ALA A 12 -6.86 1.23 -20.43
N THR A 13 -6.12 2.34 -20.42
CA THR A 13 -6.34 3.42 -19.45
C THR A 13 -7.62 4.17 -19.78
N SER A 14 -8.54 4.22 -18.83
CA SER A 14 -9.66 5.15 -18.89
C SER A 14 -9.22 6.50 -18.33
N LEU A 15 -9.53 7.57 -19.05
CA LEU A 15 -9.20 8.94 -18.64
C LEU A 15 -10.48 9.72 -18.34
N LEU A 16 -10.55 10.32 -17.16
CA LEU A 16 -11.60 11.26 -16.76
C LEU A 16 -10.97 12.64 -16.58
N GLU A 17 -11.32 13.57 -17.46
CA GLU A 17 -10.85 14.95 -17.40
C GLU A 17 -11.92 15.87 -16.82
N ALA A 18 -11.53 16.73 -15.89
CA ALA A 18 -12.39 17.70 -15.25
C ALA A 18 -11.79 19.11 -15.33
N SER A 19 -12.51 20.05 -15.94
CA SER A 19 -11.96 21.38 -16.22
C SER A 19 -11.83 22.30 -15.00
N ASN A 20 -12.52 22.03 -13.88
CA ASN A 20 -12.52 22.96 -12.75
C ASN A 20 -12.67 22.26 -11.39
N LEU A 21 -13.77 21.54 -11.18
CA LEU A 21 -14.09 21.00 -9.87
C LEU A 21 -14.72 19.63 -10.00
N VAL A 22 -14.15 18.65 -9.31
CA VAL A 22 -14.76 17.34 -9.09
C VAL A 22 -15.18 17.27 -7.63
N VAL A 23 -16.47 17.04 -7.38
CA VAL A 23 -16.99 16.85 -6.03
C VAL A 23 -17.76 15.54 -5.95
N LEU A 24 -17.29 14.63 -5.12
CA LEU A 24 -18.07 13.49 -4.68
C LEU A 24 -18.80 13.89 -3.39
N LYS A 25 -20.08 13.51 -3.31
CA LYS A 25 -20.98 13.76 -2.19
C LYS A 25 -21.90 12.57 -1.97
N GLY A 26 -22.25 12.34 -0.70
CA GLY A 26 -23.35 11.45 -0.34
C GLY A 26 -23.09 9.98 -0.69
N SER A 27 -21.89 9.49 -0.40
CA SER A 27 -21.47 8.10 -0.66
C SER A 27 -21.41 7.78 -2.16
N SER A 28 -20.94 8.76 -2.94
CA SER A 28 -20.73 8.61 -4.38
C SER A 28 -19.49 7.78 -4.66
N MET A 29 -19.55 6.92 -5.68
CA MET A 29 -18.45 6.02 -6.03
C MET A 29 -18.03 6.21 -7.49
N ILE A 30 -16.73 6.32 -7.74
CA ILE A 30 -16.10 6.10 -9.06
C ILE A 30 -15.30 4.80 -8.92
N HIS A 31 -15.73 3.77 -9.63
CA HIS A 31 -15.10 2.46 -9.60
C HIS A 31 -14.62 2.10 -10.99
N SER A 32 -13.35 1.73 -11.14
CA SER A 32 -12.82 1.19 -12.39
C SER A 32 -12.22 -0.19 -12.19
N THR A 33 -12.57 -1.15 -13.03
CA THR A 33 -11.95 -2.49 -13.01
C THR A 33 -10.57 -2.53 -13.68
N ALA A 34 -10.09 -1.38 -14.17
CA ALA A 34 -8.88 -1.21 -14.97
C ALA A 34 -8.09 0.02 -14.49
N ASN A 35 -7.17 0.51 -15.32
CA ASN A 35 -6.41 1.73 -15.04
C ASN A 35 -7.28 2.97 -15.21
N LEU A 36 -7.23 3.88 -14.24
CA LEU A 36 -7.99 5.13 -14.23
C LEU A 36 -7.06 6.32 -14.00
N GLY A 37 -7.01 7.22 -14.97
CA GLY A 37 -6.47 8.56 -14.82
C GLY A 37 -7.58 9.57 -14.55
N LEU A 38 -7.45 10.36 -13.49
CA LEU A 38 -8.28 11.53 -13.24
C LEU A 38 -7.40 12.77 -13.36
N HIS A 39 -7.67 13.58 -14.38
CA HIS A 39 -6.98 14.85 -14.60
C HIS A 39 -7.94 15.99 -14.30
N GLY A 40 -7.47 17.06 -13.66
CA GLY A 40 -8.26 18.27 -13.59
C GLY A 40 -7.48 19.52 -13.26
N GLN A 41 -8.02 20.70 -13.58
CA GLN A 41 -7.29 21.98 -13.46
C GLN A 41 -7.63 22.79 -12.19
N GLY A 42 -8.52 22.28 -11.34
CA GLY A 42 -8.87 22.94 -10.07
C GLY A 42 -8.83 21.97 -8.91
N SER A 43 -9.95 21.67 -8.25
CA SER A 43 -9.93 20.79 -7.05
C SER A 43 -10.70 19.49 -7.21
N LEU A 44 -10.21 18.45 -6.54
CA LEU A 44 -10.89 17.18 -6.34
C LEU A 44 -11.28 17.06 -4.87
N ASN A 45 -12.58 17.03 -4.58
CA ASN A 45 -13.10 16.98 -3.22
C ASN A 45 -14.00 15.77 -3.02
N LEU A 46 -13.56 14.81 -2.22
CA LEU A 46 -14.42 13.77 -1.68
C LEU A 46 -14.95 14.30 -0.35
N SER A 47 -16.24 14.61 -0.26
CA SER A 47 -16.77 15.42 0.85
C SER A 47 -17.81 14.69 1.70
N GLY A 48 -18.32 13.56 1.24
CA GLY A 48 -19.26 12.71 1.93
C GLY A 48 -18.60 11.46 2.53
N PRO A 49 -19.04 11.00 3.71
CA PRO A 49 -18.68 9.68 4.21
C PRO A 49 -19.15 8.61 3.23
N GLY A 50 -18.28 7.64 2.94
CA GLY A 50 -18.52 6.60 1.94
C GLY A 50 -18.26 7.02 0.50
N ASP A 51 -17.73 8.23 0.24
CA ASP A 51 -17.28 8.59 -1.11
C ASP A 51 -16.02 7.79 -1.46
N ILE A 52 -15.99 7.14 -2.62
CA ILE A 52 -14.90 6.24 -3.01
C ILE A 52 -14.46 6.55 -4.44
N ILE A 53 -13.16 6.66 -4.65
CA ILE A 53 -12.55 6.52 -5.98
C ILE A 53 -11.59 5.35 -5.92
N GLU A 54 -11.86 4.31 -6.70
CA GLU A 54 -11.03 3.11 -6.73
C GLU A 54 -10.80 2.60 -8.15
N ALA A 55 -9.59 2.11 -8.39
CA ALA A 55 -9.17 1.54 -9.66
C ALA A 55 -8.07 0.50 -9.45
N GLN A 56 -7.75 -0.30 -10.47
CA GLN A 56 -6.61 -1.20 -10.41
C GLN A 56 -5.29 -0.40 -10.31
N HIS A 57 -5.15 0.62 -11.16
CA HIS A 57 -4.15 1.67 -11.04
C HIS A 57 -4.85 3.02 -11.07
N LEU A 58 -4.65 3.85 -10.04
CA LEU A 58 -5.27 5.16 -9.92
C LEU A 58 -4.20 6.26 -10.04
N VAL A 59 -4.35 7.15 -11.01
CA VAL A 59 -3.50 8.34 -11.13
C VAL A 59 -4.36 9.58 -11.04
N LEU A 60 -4.04 10.46 -10.09
CA LEU A 60 -4.67 11.76 -9.93
C LEU A 60 -3.64 12.81 -10.30
N SER A 61 -3.90 13.62 -11.33
CA SER A 61 -2.92 14.60 -11.78
C SER A 61 -3.49 15.96 -12.16
N LEU A 62 -2.61 16.96 -12.13
CA LEU A 62 -2.84 18.36 -12.54
C LEU A 62 -3.80 19.16 -11.66
N PHE A 63 -4.39 18.56 -10.63
CA PHE A 63 -5.26 19.27 -9.69
C PHE A 63 -4.46 20.30 -8.92
N TYR A 64 -5.02 21.49 -8.73
CA TYR A 64 -4.49 22.46 -7.76
C TYR A 64 -4.54 21.89 -6.35
N ALA A 65 -5.67 21.30 -5.94
CA ALA A 65 -5.83 20.71 -4.62
C ALA A 65 -6.67 19.43 -4.62
N ILE A 66 -6.27 18.47 -3.78
CA ILE A 66 -7.02 17.23 -3.53
C ILE A 66 -7.39 17.18 -2.06
N SER A 67 -8.68 17.01 -1.77
CA SER A 67 -9.20 16.87 -0.41
C SER A 67 -9.96 15.56 -0.28
N VAL A 68 -9.43 14.66 0.57
CA VAL A 68 -10.08 13.40 0.93
C VAL A 68 -10.77 13.62 2.27
N GLY A 69 -12.09 13.82 2.25
CA GLY A 69 -12.90 14.10 3.43
C GLY A 69 -13.03 12.92 4.39
N PRO A 70 -13.53 13.16 5.61
CA PRO A 70 -13.72 12.10 6.61
C PRO A 70 -14.61 10.97 6.11
N GLY A 71 -14.13 9.73 6.22
CA GLY A 71 -14.85 8.54 5.75
C GLY A 71 -14.87 8.35 4.23
N SER A 72 -14.17 9.20 3.47
CA SER A 72 -13.93 9.01 2.04
C SER A 72 -12.66 8.20 1.79
N VAL A 73 -12.58 7.51 0.65
CA VAL A 73 -11.44 6.63 0.32
C VAL A 73 -10.96 6.88 -1.11
N LEU A 74 -9.64 7.08 -1.27
CA LEU A 74 -8.93 6.90 -2.53
C LEU A 74 -8.20 5.57 -2.47
N ARG A 75 -8.39 4.69 -3.45
CA ARG A 75 -7.84 3.34 -3.40
C ARG A 75 -7.28 2.87 -4.72
N GLY A 76 -6.10 2.26 -4.66
CA GLY A 76 -5.57 1.45 -5.76
C GLY A 76 -4.52 0.48 -5.22
N PRO A 77 -4.67 -0.85 -5.36
CA PRO A 77 -5.61 -1.55 -6.24
C PRO A 77 -6.99 -1.79 -5.61
N LEU A 78 -7.90 -2.40 -6.37
CA LEU A 78 -9.26 -2.75 -5.91
C LEU A 78 -9.23 -3.77 -4.76
N GLU A 79 -10.14 -3.61 -3.78
CA GLU A 79 -10.19 -4.44 -2.55
C GLU A 79 -10.38 -5.95 -2.80
N ASN A 80 -11.06 -6.32 -3.89
CA ASN A 80 -11.36 -7.70 -4.25
C ASN A 80 -10.79 -8.09 -5.62
N ALA A 81 -9.75 -7.42 -6.11
CA ALA A 81 -9.06 -7.88 -7.30
C ALA A 81 -8.54 -9.31 -7.04
N SER A 82 -8.95 -10.28 -7.86
CA SER A 82 -8.37 -11.62 -7.82
C SER A 82 -6.85 -11.52 -7.97
N ASP A 83 -6.07 -12.45 -7.40
CA ASP A 83 -4.60 -12.46 -7.49
C ASP A 83 -4.08 -12.36 -8.95
N ASN A 84 -4.90 -12.73 -9.94
CA ASN A 84 -4.59 -12.62 -11.38
C ASN A 84 -4.99 -11.27 -12.01
N ALA A 85 -5.89 -10.50 -11.39
CA ALA A 85 -6.30 -9.15 -11.79
C ALA A 85 -5.45 -8.05 -11.12
N MET A 86 -4.63 -8.41 -10.13
CA MET A 86 -3.61 -7.56 -9.49
C MET A 86 -2.41 -7.30 -10.41
N ALA A 87 -2.63 -6.88 -11.65
CA ALA A 87 -1.54 -6.49 -12.53
C ALA A 87 -0.87 -5.19 -12.03
N PRO A 88 0.44 -4.99 -12.31
CA PRO A 88 1.39 -5.98 -12.82
C PRO A 88 1.84 -6.88 -11.68
N ARG A 89 2.57 -7.95 -11.98
CA ARG A 89 3.38 -8.66 -10.98
C ARG A 89 4.18 -7.62 -10.19
N LEU A 90 3.63 -7.18 -9.07
CA LEU A 90 4.28 -6.39 -8.05
C LEU A 90 5.66 -7.02 -7.90
N TYR A 91 6.68 -6.20 -7.82
CA TYR A 91 8.09 -6.56 -7.86
C TYR A 91 8.54 -7.47 -6.69
N CYS A 92 7.63 -8.28 -6.13
CA CYS A 92 7.75 -9.31 -5.13
C CYS A 92 8.91 -10.28 -5.33
N LYS A 93 9.33 -10.52 -6.58
CA LYS A 93 10.47 -11.40 -6.90
C LYS A 93 11.72 -10.63 -7.32
N GLN A 94 11.65 -9.30 -7.36
CA GLN A 94 12.74 -8.44 -7.79
C GLN A 94 13.49 -7.93 -6.57
N LYS A 95 14.82 -8.06 -6.60
CA LYS A 95 15.72 -7.60 -5.52
C LYS A 95 16.13 -6.14 -5.66
N TYR A 96 15.68 -5.47 -6.71
CA TYR A 96 16.14 -4.13 -7.04
C TYR A 96 14.99 -3.15 -7.00
N CYS A 97 15.30 -1.95 -6.52
CA CYS A 97 14.42 -0.80 -6.55
C CYS A 97 13.91 -0.51 -7.96
N PRO A 98 12.60 -0.42 -8.19
CA PRO A 98 12.09 0.13 -9.43
C PRO A 98 12.56 1.58 -9.58
N VAL A 99 13.25 1.87 -10.68
CA VAL A 99 13.90 3.17 -10.91
C VAL A 99 12.89 4.32 -10.93
N GLU A 100 11.65 4.04 -11.36
CA GLU A 100 10.55 4.99 -11.42
C GLU A 100 10.03 5.46 -10.05
N LEU A 101 10.39 4.77 -8.95
CA LEU A 101 10.10 5.26 -7.60
C LEU A 101 11.08 6.35 -7.16
N LEU A 102 12.28 6.37 -7.75
CA LEU A 102 13.35 7.31 -7.43
C LEU A 102 13.40 8.45 -8.44
N HIS A 103 13.23 8.09 -9.72
CA HIS A 103 13.28 8.92 -10.92
C HIS A 103 11.97 8.80 -11.72
N PRO A 104 10.83 9.22 -11.16
CA PRO A 104 9.54 9.17 -11.84
C PRO A 104 9.50 10.03 -13.11
N PRO A 105 8.65 9.67 -14.08
CA PRO A 105 8.47 10.48 -15.28
C PRO A 105 7.76 11.80 -14.94
N GLU A 106 8.26 12.90 -15.49
CA GLU A 106 7.71 14.24 -15.22
C GLU A 106 6.30 14.44 -15.78
N ASP A 107 5.88 13.64 -16.76
CA ASP A 107 4.64 13.83 -17.52
C ASP A 107 3.38 13.31 -16.82
N CYS A 108 3.52 12.66 -15.65
CA CYS A 108 2.41 12.15 -14.83
C CYS A 108 1.39 11.27 -15.59
N ASN A 109 1.80 10.65 -16.70
CA ASN A 109 0.91 9.88 -17.54
C ASN A 109 0.61 8.51 -16.91
N VAL A 110 -0.60 8.00 -17.15
CA VAL A 110 -1.01 6.67 -16.69
C VAL A 110 -0.45 5.61 -17.63
N ASN A 111 0.70 5.05 -17.26
CA ASN A 111 1.27 3.91 -17.97
C ASN A 111 1.14 2.65 -17.09
N ALA A 112 0.46 1.63 -17.63
CA ALA A 112 0.25 0.33 -17.00
C ALA A 112 1.56 -0.40 -16.62
N SER A 113 2.70 0.01 -17.18
CA SER A 113 4.01 -0.56 -16.88
C SER A 113 4.68 0.02 -15.62
N LEU A 114 4.11 1.08 -15.02
CA LEU A 114 4.69 1.74 -13.86
C LEU A 114 4.40 0.96 -12.57
N SER A 115 5.34 1.01 -11.62
CA SER A 115 5.26 0.29 -10.34
C SER A 115 4.13 0.72 -9.40
N PHE A 116 3.57 1.91 -9.57
CA PHE A 116 2.61 2.46 -8.62
C PHE A 116 1.19 1.97 -8.85
N THR A 117 0.47 1.71 -7.76
CA THR A 117 -0.96 1.40 -7.80
C THR A 117 -1.82 2.63 -7.54
N LEU A 118 -1.27 3.63 -6.83
CA LEU A 118 -1.87 4.95 -6.65
C LEU A 118 -0.78 6.02 -6.80
N GLN A 119 -0.96 6.96 -7.73
CA GLN A 119 -0.09 8.12 -7.87
C GLN A 119 -0.87 9.43 -7.79
N ILE A 120 -0.38 10.37 -6.99
CA ILE A 120 -0.82 11.76 -6.97
C ILE A 120 0.31 12.61 -7.53
N CYS A 121 0.04 13.32 -8.63
CA CYS A 121 1.08 13.92 -9.45
C CYS A 121 0.78 15.36 -9.84
N ARG A 122 1.74 16.29 -9.67
CA ARG A 122 1.56 17.73 -9.97
C ARG A 122 0.36 18.34 -9.24
N VAL A 123 0.43 18.34 -7.91
CA VAL A 123 -0.61 18.88 -7.03
C VAL A 123 0.00 19.84 -6.03
N GLU A 124 -0.58 21.02 -5.84
CA GLU A 124 -0.05 21.97 -4.84
C GLU A 124 -0.37 21.47 -3.43
N ASP A 125 -1.63 21.17 -3.13
CA ASP A 125 -2.06 20.81 -1.78
C ASP A 125 -2.86 19.50 -1.74
N VAL A 126 -2.43 18.54 -0.93
CA VAL A 126 -3.17 17.31 -0.63
C VAL A 126 -3.57 17.29 0.85
N ILE A 127 -4.87 17.26 1.12
CA ILE A 127 -5.43 17.23 2.48
C ILE A 127 -6.14 15.89 2.68
N VAL A 128 -5.68 15.12 3.67
CA VAL A 128 -6.17 13.77 3.96
C VAL A 128 -6.87 13.76 5.32
N LYS A 129 -8.20 13.71 5.30
CA LYS A 129 -9.08 13.50 6.48
C LYS A 129 -9.75 12.14 6.47
N GLY A 130 -9.80 11.48 5.31
CA GLY A 130 -10.25 10.10 5.09
C GLY A 130 -9.08 9.14 4.90
N SER A 131 -9.19 8.20 3.95
CA SER A 131 -8.18 7.16 3.71
C SER A 131 -7.60 7.23 2.29
N ILE A 132 -6.29 7.11 2.16
CA ILE A 132 -5.59 6.82 0.90
C ILE A 132 -4.97 5.44 1.04
N GLU A 133 -5.36 4.49 0.19
CA GLU A 133 -4.96 3.09 0.30
C GLU A 133 -4.30 2.60 -0.99
N GLY A 134 -3.14 1.96 -0.87
CA GLY A 134 -2.55 1.29 -2.02
C GLY A 134 -1.30 0.48 -1.75
N SER A 135 -0.99 -0.45 -2.66
CA SER A 135 0.22 -1.27 -2.60
C SER A 135 1.48 -0.46 -2.82
N VAL A 136 1.47 0.45 -3.79
CA VAL A 136 2.56 1.39 -4.06
C VAL A 136 1.93 2.77 -4.25
N VAL A 137 2.01 3.60 -3.21
CA VAL A 137 1.43 4.95 -3.15
C VAL A 137 2.54 5.96 -3.38
N HIS A 138 2.43 6.78 -4.44
CA HIS A 138 3.46 7.74 -4.80
C HIS A 138 2.90 9.18 -4.90
N PHE A 139 3.51 10.10 -4.17
CA PHE A 139 3.28 11.54 -4.29
C PHE A 139 4.43 12.18 -5.07
N HIS A 140 4.22 12.50 -6.34
CA HIS A 140 5.24 13.07 -7.21
C HIS A 140 4.90 14.51 -7.59
N LEU A 141 5.87 15.44 -7.59
CA LEU A 141 5.61 16.87 -7.85
C LEU A 141 4.44 17.41 -6.99
N VAL A 142 4.36 16.94 -5.75
CA VAL A 142 3.39 17.42 -4.77
C VAL A 142 4.09 18.40 -3.85
N ARG A 143 3.50 19.58 -3.63
CA ARG A 143 4.14 20.59 -2.79
C ARG A 143 3.86 20.36 -1.31
N THR A 144 2.60 20.21 -0.92
CA THR A 144 2.24 19.95 0.47
C THR A 144 1.31 18.76 0.64
N VAL A 145 1.56 17.98 1.69
CA VAL A 145 0.69 16.88 2.13
C VAL A 145 0.37 17.10 3.60
N ASP A 146 -0.92 17.21 3.91
CA ASP A 146 -1.44 17.36 5.27
C ASP A 146 -2.34 16.17 5.61
N VAL A 147 -1.84 15.30 6.49
CA VAL A 147 -2.59 14.15 7.02
C VAL A 147 -3.18 14.56 8.35
N GLU A 148 -4.47 14.88 8.35
CA GLU A 148 -5.22 15.32 9.52
C GLU A 148 -5.41 14.19 10.54
N SER A 149 -5.83 14.50 11.76
CA SER A 149 -5.91 13.52 12.85
C SER A 149 -6.83 12.31 12.57
N SER A 150 -7.85 12.48 11.72
CA SER A 150 -8.72 11.38 11.26
C SER A 150 -8.25 10.72 9.97
N GLY A 151 -7.23 11.30 9.33
CA GLY A 151 -6.69 10.90 8.05
C GLY A 151 -5.73 9.72 8.17
N ALA A 152 -5.70 8.90 7.12
CA ALA A 152 -4.77 7.80 6.99
C ALA A 152 -4.22 7.68 5.56
N ILE A 153 -2.92 7.41 5.45
CA ILE A 153 -2.28 6.90 4.24
C ILE A 153 -1.79 5.50 4.57
N SER A 154 -2.30 4.47 3.90
CA SER A 154 -2.06 3.07 4.25
C SER A 154 -1.64 2.23 3.05
N ALA A 155 -0.47 1.61 3.18
CA ALA A 155 -0.02 0.51 2.36
C ALA A 155 0.02 -0.82 3.17
N SER A 156 -0.58 -0.85 4.36
CA SER A 156 -0.48 -1.98 5.27
C SER A 156 -1.19 -3.24 4.76
N GLY A 157 -0.49 -4.36 4.69
CA GLY A 157 -1.00 -5.63 4.16
C GLY A 157 -1.29 -5.60 2.65
N LEU A 158 -0.76 -4.61 1.93
CA LEU A 158 -0.93 -4.45 0.48
C LEU A 158 0.36 -4.76 -0.30
N GLY A 159 1.33 -5.41 0.36
CA GLY A 159 2.53 -5.95 -0.25
C GLY A 159 2.31 -7.36 -0.83
N CYS A 160 3.36 -8.16 -0.83
CA CYS A 160 3.33 -9.49 -1.43
C CYS A 160 2.78 -10.52 -0.44
N THR A 161 1.94 -11.45 -0.91
CA THR A 161 1.52 -12.63 -0.13
C THR A 161 2.62 -13.70 -0.08
N GLY A 162 3.48 -13.74 -1.11
CA GLY A 162 4.76 -14.45 -1.12
C GLY A 162 5.92 -13.46 -1.01
N GLY A 163 6.84 -13.50 -1.98
CA GLY A 163 7.96 -12.55 -2.07
C GLY A 163 9.32 -13.10 -1.65
N LEU A 164 10.35 -12.27 -1.73
CA LEU A 164 11.76 -12.67 -1.53
C LEU A 164 12.04 -13.27 -0.14
N GLY A 165 11.42 -12.70 0.89
CA GLY A 165 11.58 -13.11 2.28
C GLY A 165 10.37 -13.87 2.80
N HIS A 166 9.65 -14.57 1.92
CA HIS A 166 8.44 -15.29 2.31
C HIS A 166 8.72 -16.27 3.46
N GLY A 167 7.74 -16.41 4.35
CA GLY A 167 7.77 -17.48 5.36
C GLY A 167 7.60 -18.86 4.73
N ALA A 168 7.91 -19.92 5.46
CA ALA A 168 7.63 -21.29 5.05
C ALA A 168 6.35 -21.80 5.73
N ARG A 169 5.52 -22.51 4.97
CA ARG A 169 4.27 -23.10 5.46
C ARG A 169 4.27 -24.62 5.24
N LEU A 170 4.02 -25.37 6.31
CA LEU A 170 3.93 -26.82 6.28
C LEU A 170 2.49 -27.30 6.02
N PRO A 171 2.30 -28.56 5.55
CA PRO A 171 0.97 -29.14 5.32
C PRO A 171 0.09 -29.22 6.57
N ASN A 172 0.70 -29.29 7.76
CA ASN A 172 0.00 -29.27 9.04
C ASN A 172 -0.51 -27.87 9.44
N GLY A 173 -0.28 -26.86 8.59
CA GLY A 173 -0.69 -25.48 8.78
C GLY A 173 0.38 -24.58 9.40
N LEU A 174 1.44 -25.15 10.00
CA LEU A 174 2.46 -24.38 10.73
C LEU A 174 3.19 -23.45 9.77
N SER A 175 3.33 -22.19 10.15
CA SER A 175 3.85 -21.16 9.26
C SER A 175 4.83 -20.25 9.99
N SER A 176 5.97 -19.98 9.37
CA SER A 176 6.92 -18.98 9.86
C SER A 176 6.53 -17.58 9.40
N GLY A 177 7.11 -16.56 10.02
CA GLY A 177 6.93 -15.18 9.60
C GLY A 177 7.80 -14.81 8.40
N ALA A 178 7.40 -13.76 7.70
CA ALA A 178 8.17 -13.19 6.60
C ALA A 178 9.25 -12.22 7.08
N GLY A 179 10.37 -12.15 6.37
CA GLY A 179 11.44 -11.19 6.63
C GLY A 179 11.45 -10.06 5.60
N HIS A 180 11.81 -8.85 6.00
CA HIS A 180 12.18 -7.71 5.14
C HIS A 180 13.09 -6.80 5.98
N GLY A 181 14.24 -6.36 5.46
CA GLY A 181 15.32 -5.69 6.24
C GLY A 181 15.99 -6.56 7.33
N GLY A 182 15.38 -7.68 7.69
CA GLY A 182 15.84 -8.66 8.67
C GLY A 182 15.08 -9.99 8.54
N ARG A 183 15.45 -10.98 9.36
CA ARG A 183 14.89 -12.33 9.28
C ARG A 183 13.52 -12.38 9.96
N GLY A 184 12.55 -13.03 9.32
CA GLY A 184 11.23 -13.31 9.91
C GLY A 184 11.31 -14.19 11.15
N GLY A 185 10.23 -14.24 11.92
CA GLY A 185 10.14 -15.08 13.11
C GLY A 185 10.07 -16.58 12.76
N ASP A 186 10.79 -17.38 13.53
CA ASP A 186 10.73 -18.84 13.47
C ASP A 186 9.40 -19.36 14.05
N ALA A 187 8.98 -20.56 13.66
CA ALA A 187 7.80 -21.25 14.19
C ALA A 187 8.19 -22.62 14.79
N TYR A 188 7.57 -22.96 15.91
CA TYR A 188 7.80 -24.24 16.58
C TYR A 188 6.51 -24.78 17.19
N TYR A 189 6.10 -25.97 16.77
CA TYR A 189 4.91 -26.64 17.31
C TYR A 189 5.07 -28.16 17.25
N GLY A 190 4.76 -28.84 18.36
CA GLY A 190 4.73 -30.31 18.40
C GLY A 190 6.05 -30.99 18.00
N GLY A 191 7.21 -30.40 18.30
CA GLY A 191 8.53 -30.93 17.90
C GLY A 191 8.95 -30.59 16.47
N THR A 192 8.09 -29.93 15.70
CA THR A 192 8.38 -29.47 14.34
C THR A 192 8.88 -28.02 14.37
N TYR A 193 10.00 -27.75 13.69
CA TYR A 193 10.62 -26.43 13.59
C TYR A 193 10.58 -25.92 12.15
N ILE A 194 10.28 -24.63 11.98
CA ILE A 194 10.38 -23.92 10.70
C ILE A 194 11.14 -22.62 10.93
N SER A 195 12.16 -22.38 10.11
CA SER A 195 12.86 -21.11 10.06
C SER A 195 12.01 -20.00 9.45
N GLY A 196 12.10 -18.79 10.01
CA GLY A 196 11.56 -17.57 9.42
C GLY A 196 12.17 -17.22 8.07
N GLY A 197 11.42 -16.41 7.32
CA GLY A 197 11.81 -15.91 6.01
C GLY A 197 13.13 -15.15 6.04
N ILE A 198 13.87 -15.20 4.93
CA ILE A 198 15.19 -14.57 4.82
C ILE A 198 15.09 -13.05 4.90
N ALA A 199 16.20 -12.41 5.28
CA ALA A 199 16.35 -10.97 5.13
C ALA A 199 16.62 -10.61 3.66
N TYR A 200 16.02 -9.52 3.19
CA TYR A 200 16.29 -8.88 1.91
C TYR A 200 15.98 -7.37 2.01
N GLY A 201 16.28 -6.63 0.96
CA GLY A 201 16.11 -5.19 0.90
C GLY A 201 17.42 -4.45 1.19
N ASP A 202 17.47 -3.20 0.76
CA ASP A 202 18.57 -2.28 1.03
C ASP A 202 18.25 -1.44 2.28
N ALA A 203 19.21 -1.30 3.20
CA ALA A 203 19.01 -0.50 4.42
C ALA A 203 19.18 1.01 4.16
N GLU A 204 19.90 1.39 3.11
CA GLU A 204 20.08 2.78 2.71
C GLU A 204 18.93 3.25 1.81
N LEU A 205 18.38 2.33 1.00
CA LEU A 205 17.28 2.63 0.08
C LEU A 205 16.27 1.48 -0.03
N PRO A 206 15.49 1.20 1.03
CA PRO A 206 14.43 0.21 0.97
C PRO A 206 13.35 0.74 0.03
N CYS A 207 12.93 -0.08 -0.93
CA CYS A 207 11.86 0.26 -1.88
C CYS A 207 11.17 -0.98 -2.43
N GLU A 208 11.54 -2.14 -1.88
CA GLU A 208 10.88 -3.39 -2.11
C GLU A 208 9.59 -3.46 -1.29
N LEU A 209 8.64 -4.22 -1.81
CA LEU A 209 7.43 -4.58 -1.09
C LEU A 209 7.78 -5.59 0.00
N GLY A 210 7.05 -5.54 1.10
CA GLY A 210 7.09 -6.57 2.13
C GLY A 210 6.62 -7.92 1.60
N SER A 211 7.17 -8.99 2.18
CA SER A 211 6.83 -10.38 1.90
C SER A 211 5.78 -10.91 2.88
N GLY A 212 5.05 -11.92 2.44
CA GLY A 212 4.03 -12.60 3.20
C GLY A 212 4.50 -13.90 3.85
N SER A 213 3.67 -14.47 4.72
CA SER A 213 4.08 -15.59 5.59
C SER A 213 4.17 -16.95 4.92
N GLY A 214 3.82 -17.09 3.63
CA GLY A 214 3.71 -18.41 3.04
C GLY A 214 3.61 -18.48 1.53
N ASN A 215 3.14 -19.64 1.06
CA ASN A 215 3.07 -19.96 -0.36
C ASN A 215 1.84 -19.28 -0.98
N GLU A 216 2.04 -18.50 -2.05
CA GLU A 216 1.02 -17.72 -2.78
C GLU A 216 -0.21 -18.57 -3.19
N SER A 217 -0.07 -19.89 -3.25
CA SER A 217 -1.10 -20.85 -3.66
C SER A 217 -2.04 -21.34 -2.54
N LEU A 218 -1.80 -20.96 -1.28
CA LEU A 218 -2.56 -21.44 -0.13
C LEU A 218 -3.44 -20.34 0.45
N SER A 219 -4.74 -20.62 0.57
CA SER A 219 -5.69 -19.69 1.20
C SER A 219 -5.31 -19.40 2.66
N GLY A 220 -5.39 -18.12 3.03
CA GLY A 220 -5.09 -17.65 4.38
C GLY A 220 -3.63 -17.30 4.66
N ALA A 221 -2.77 -17.16 3.65
CA ALA A 221 -1.48 -16.49 3.84
C ALA A 221 -1.67 -15.00 4.15
N THR A 222 -0.78 -14.45 4.96
CA THR A 222 -0.74 -13.00 5.24
C THR A 222 0.13 -12.29 4.20
N ALA A 223 -0.25 -11.08 3.80
CA ALA A 223 0.53 -10.21 2.93
C ALA A 223 1.53 -9.34 3.71
N GLY A 224 2.65 -8.99 3.07
CA GLY A 224 3.55 -7.96 3.58
C GLY A 224 2.99 -6.55 3.45
N GLY A 225 3.72 -5.55 3.95
CA GLY A 225 3.41 -4.14 3.73
C GLY A 225 3.79 -3.66 2.33
N GLY A 226 3.10 -2.63 1.84
CA GLY A 226 3.38 -2.00 0.56
C GLY A 226 4.49 -0.93 0.63
N VAL A 227 4.58 -0.06 -0.38
CA VAL A 227 5.53 1.06 -0.44
C VAL A 227 4.78 2.39 -0.48
N ILE A 228 5.19 3.35 0.34
CA ILE A 228 4.74 4.74 0.25
C ILE A 228 5.95 5.60 -0.09
N VAL A 229 5.85 6.40 -1.15
CA VAL A 229 6.91 7.31 -1.59
C VAL A 229 6.36 8.73 -1.61
N MET A 230 7.05 9.65 -0.92
CA MET A 230 6.72 11.07 -0.90
C MET A 230 7.86 11.89 -1.48
N GLY A 231 7.63 12.50 -2.65
CA GLY A 231 8.67 13.16 -3.43
C GLY A 231 9.49 12.18 -4.27
N SER A 232 10.64 12.63 -4.72
CA SER A 232 11.62 11.91 -5.55
C SER A 232 13.00 12.52 -5.34
N LEU A 233 14.05 11.91 -5.92
CA LEU A 233 15.41 12.45 -5.83
C LEU A 233 15.55 13.82 -6.50
N GLU A 234 14.84 14.05 -7.61
CA GLU A 234 14.82 15.33 -8.33
C GLU A 234 13.88 16.35 -7.69
N HIS A 235 12.76 15.87 -7.14
CA HIS A 235 11.67 16.72 -6.67
C HIS A 235 11.21 16.29 -5.28
N SER A 236 11.83 16.88 -4.27
CA SER A 236 11.41 16.72 -2.87
C SER A 236 10.10 17.46 -2.60
N LEU A 237 9.26 16.88 -1.75
CA LEU A 237 8.07 17.53 -1.22
C LEU A 237 8.46 18.75 -0.38
N LEU A 238 7.74 19.87 -0.50
CA LEU A 238 8.08 21.05 0.29
C LEU A 238 7.75 20.85 1.77
N LYS A 239 6.59 20.26 2.08
CA LYS A 239 6.12 20.11 3.46
C LYS A 239 5.18 18.93 3.65
N LEU A 240 5.54 18.03 4.55
CA LEU A 240 4.67 16.97 5.07
C LEU A 240 4.25 17.32 6.49
N VAL A 241 2.94 17.39 6.73
CA VAL A 241 2.35 17.54 8.06
C VAL A 241 1.55 16.29 8.37
N ALA A 242 1.91 15.59 9.45
CA ALA A 242 1.25 14.37 9.87
C ALA A 242 0.68 14.54 11.28
N HIS A 243 -0.65 14.57 11.36
CA HIS A 243 -1.46 14.48 12.57
C HIS A 243 -2.12 13.11 12.75
N GLY A 244 -2.44 12.45 11.64
CA GLY A 244 -3.00 11.10 11.57
C GLY A 244 -1.96 10.02 11.27
N ASP A 245 -2.38 9.01 10.52
CA ASP A 245 -1.62 7.76 10.36
C ASP A 245 -0.99 7.62 8.96
N ILE A 246 0.29 7.22 8.90
CA ILE A 246 0.98 6.82 7.67
C ILE A 246 1.58 5.43 7.94
N ARG A 247 1.00 4.38 7.35
CA ARG A 247 1.37 3.00 7.68
C ARG A 247 1.66 2.15 6.45
N ALA A 248 2.70 1.34 6.51
CA ALA A 248 3.01 0.29 5.55
C ALA A 248 3.36 -1.01 6.31
N ASP A 249 2.50 -1.39 7.26
CA ASP A 249 2.71 -2.56 8.13
C ASP A 249 2.43 -3.88 7.40
N GLY A 250 3.04 -4.96 7.87
CA GLY A 250 2.69 -6.32 7.47
C GLY A 250 1.33 -6.75 8.01
N GLU A 251 0.67 -7.65 7.28
CA GLU A 251 -0.61 -8.20 7.72
C GLU A 251 -0.43 -9.16 8.91
N SER A 252 -1.32 -9.03 9.89
CA SER A 252 -1.42 -9.91 11.06
C SER A 252 -2.51 -10.96 10.88
N TYR A 253 -2.29 -12.15 11.44
CA TYR A 253 -3.30 -13.19 11.55
C TYR A 253 -4.58 -12.66 12.23
N GLY A 254 -5.74 -13.07 11.72
CA GLY A 254 -7.03 -12.78 12.34
C GLY A 254 -7.70 -11.47 11.90
N LYS A 255 -7.06 -10.64 11.07
CA LYS A 255 -7.61 -9.35 10.59
C LYS A 255 -8.99 -9.46 9.91
N TYR A 256 -9.34 -10.63 9.35
CA TYR A 256 -10.62 -10.91 8.69
C TYR A 256 -11.60 -11.83 9.46
N VAL A 257 -11.26 -12.27 10.67
CA VAL A 257 -12.07 -13.28 11.42
C VAL A 257 -13.28 -12.64 12.13
N GLY A 258 -13.37 -11.31 12.18
CA GLY A 258 -14.40 -10.58 12.94
C GLY A 258 -15.83 -10.54 12.35
N ARG A 259 -16.18 -11.29 11.30
CA ARG A 259 -17.53 -11.17 10.68
C ARG A 259 -18.26 -12.45 10.29
N LYS A 260 -17.73 -13.65 10.55
CA LYS A 260 -18.52 -14.89 10.40
C LYS A 260 -18.30 -15.84 11.57
N ASP A 261 -19.42 -16.11 12.24
CA ASP A 261 -19.72 -17.11 13.26
C ASP A 261 -18.64 -18.14 13.62
N GLY A 262 -18.33 -18.19 14.91
CA GLY A 262 -18.31 -19.44 15.69
C GLY A 262 -17.37 -20.58 15.28
N GLY A 263 -16.41 -20.33 14.38
CA GLY A 263 -15.43 -21.34 13.95
C GLY A 263 -14.30 -21.50 14.96
N VAL A 264 -14.01 -22.75 15.32
CA VAL A 264 -12.88 -23.15 16.19
C VAL A 264 -11.58 -22.51 15.67
N VAL A 265 -10.96 -21.65 16.48
CA VAL A 265 -9.60 -21.14 16.23
C VAL A 265 -8.69 -22.36 16.22
N SER A 266 -8.17 -22.70 15.04
CA SER A 266 -7.15 -23.75 14.93
C SER A 266 -5.87 -23.20 15.57
N ASP A 267 -5.22 -23.98 16.45
CA ASP A 267 -3.95 -23.62 17.13
C ASP A 267 -2.76 -23.42 16.19
N VAL A 268 -2.99 -23.60 14.87
CA VAL A 268 -1.99 -23.56 13.81
C VAL A 268 -2.59 -22.80 12.62
N GLY A 269 -2.06 -21.62 12.33
CA GLY A 269 -2.49 -20.72 11.25
C GLY A 269 -1.31 -20.07 10.52
N PRO A 270 -1.54 -19.04 9.68
CA PRO A 270 -0.44 -18.35 9.00
C PRO A 270 0.49 -17.61 9.96
N GLY A 271 1.71 -17.37 9.51
CA GLY A 271 2.64 -16.44 10.14
C GLY A 271 2.27 -14.99 9.86
N GLY A 272 3.06 -14.05 10.36
CA GLY A 272 2.90 -12.62 10.07
C GLY A 272 3.60 -12.21 8.77
N GLY A 273 3.00 -11.27 8.04
CA GLY A 273 3.63 -10.61 6.90
C GLY A 273 4.70 -9.61 7.37
N SER A 274 5.73 -9.36 6.58
CA SER A 274 6.78 -8.41 6.92
C SER A 274 6.28 -6.97 6.75
N GLY A 275 6.96 -6.03 7.38
CA GLY A 275 6.75 -4.61 7.09
C GLY A 275 7.07 -4.26 5.65
N GLY A 276 6.48 -3.17 5.18
CA GLY A 276 6.78 -2.53 3.91
C GLY A 276 7.77 -1.38 4.08
N THR A 277 7.63 -0.35 3.24
CA THR A 277 8.61 0.73 3.12
C THR A 277 7.91 2.08 3.07
N ILE A 278 8.50 3.09 3.72
CA ILE A 278 8.15 4.51 3.54
C ILE A 278 9.40 5.30 3.15
N LEU A 279 9.42 5.86 1.95
CA LEU A 279 10.48 6.73 1.43
C LEU A 279 10.03 8.19 1.45
N LEU A 280 10.82 9.05 2.09
CA LEU A 280 10.51 10.47 2.29
C LEU A 280 11.64 11.33 1.70
N PHE A 281 11.35 11.96 0.57
CA PHE A 281 12.17 13.01 -0.03
C PHE A 281 11.48 14.34 0.25
N ILE A 282 11.76 14.96 1.41
CA ILE A 282 10.98 16.09 1.92
C ILE A 282 11.86 17.19 2.52
N HIS A 283 11.50 18.46 2.31
CA HIS A 283 12.22 19.60 2.89
C HIS A 283 11.82 19.89 4.33
N ASN A 284 10.52 19.82 4.64
CA ASN A 284 10.00 20.08 5.98
C ASN A 284 9.08 18.96 6.41
N PHE A 285 9.29 18.47 7.63
CA PHE A 285 8.49 17.43 8.22
C PHE A 285 7.97 17.86 9.59
N VAL A 286 6.64 17.83 9.76
CA VAL A 286 5.97 18.15 11.02
C VAL A 286 5.16 16.94 11.46
N LEU A 287 5.56 16.33 12.56
CA LEU A 287 4.87 15.19 13.15
C LEU A 287 4.19 15.60 14.46
N SER A 288 2.89 15.38 14.55
CA SER A 288 2.10 15.56 15.76
C SER A 288 2.36 14.45 16.76
N ILE A 289 2.12 14.71 18.05
CA ILE A 289 2.22 13.72 19.14
C ILE A 289 1.22 12.57 18.93
N THR A 290 0.12 12.83 18.24
CA THR A 290 -0.94 11.86 17.94
C THR A 290 -0.72 11.06 16.66
N ALA A 291 0.29 11.43 15.88
CA ALA A 291 0.50 10.83 14.56
C ALA A 291 1.28 9.51 14.67
N THR A 292 0.93 8.55 13.82
CA THR A 292 1.62 7.27 13.74
C THR A 292 2.31 7.13 12.39
N ILE A 293 3.62 6.87 12.39
CA ILE A 293 4.33 6.37 11.21
C ILE A 293 4.85 4.97 11.54
N SER A 294 4.45 3.97 10.76
CA SER A 294 4.78 2.58 11.05
C SER A 294 5.00 1.75 9.78
N THR A 295 5.99 0.87 9.86
CA THR A 295 6.31 -0.17 8.87
C THR A 295 6.56 -1.50 9.57
N SER A 296 5.80 -1.78 10.63
CA SER A 296 5.99 -2.91 11.52
C SER A 296 5.65 -4.23 10.83
N GLY A 297 6.30 -5.32 11.24
CA GLY A 297 5.87 -6.67 10.86
C GLY A 297 4.53 -7.05 11.51
N GLY A 298 3.77 -7.90 10.83
CA GLY A 298 2.51 -8.45 11.32
C GLY A 298 2.71 -9.59 12.31
N HIS A 299 1.68 -9.88 13.10
CA HIS A 299 1.67 -10.98 14.07
C HIS A 299 1.21 -12.28 13.41
N GLY A 300 1.91 -13.38 13.68
CA GLY A 300 1.46 -14.72 13.31
C GLY A 300 0.37 -15.24 14.25
N SER A 301 -0.26 -16.34 13.85
CA SER A 301 -1.13 -17.11 14.76
C SER A 301 -0.34 -17.69 15.95
N PRO A 302 -1.01 -18.16 17.02
CA PRO A 302 -0.33 -18.83 18.12
C PRO A 302 0.61 -19.94 17.62
N ASN A 303 1.81 -20.04 18.18
CA ASN A 303 2.87 -20.98 17.78
C ASN A 303 3.49 -20.74 16.38
N CYS A 304 3.08 -19.69 15.67
CA CYS A 304 3.62 -19.29 14.38
C CYS A 304 4.52 -18.05 14.47
N GLY A 305 5.36 -17.86 13.45
CA GLY A 305 6.33 -16.77 13.44
C GLY A 305 5.71 -15.43 13.09
N GLY A 306 6.12 -14.36 13.77
CA GLY A 306 5.79 -12.97 13.41
C GLY A 306 6.62 -12.47 12.22
N GLY A 307 6.06 -11.54 11.46
CA GLY A 307 6.80 -10.85 10.41
C GLY A 307 7.82 -9.90 11.01
N TRP A 308 8.91 -9.65 10.27
CA TRP A 308 9.98 -8.77 10.71
C TRP A 308 10.15 -7.58 9.77
N TRP A 309 10.52 -6.43 10.32
CA TRP A 309 11.07 -5.29 9.60
C TRP A 309 12.25 -4.72 10.37
N LYS A 310 13.26 -4.19 9.68
CA LYS A 310 14.35 -3.44 10.31
C LYS A 310 14.24 -1.97 9.95
N ASP A 311 14.12 -1.13 10.97
CA ASP A 311 13.96 0.32 10.84
C ASP A 311 15.10 0.96 10.04
N SER A 312 14.76 1.33 8.81
CA SER A 312 15.46 2.34 8.02
C SER A 312 14.35 3.21 7.45
N LEU A 313 14.02 4.30 8.14
CA LEU A 313 13.37 5.46 7.52
C LEU A 313 14.52 6.33 7.00
N PRO A 314 15.01 6.13 5.77
CA PRO A 314 15.93 7.08 5.19
C PRO A 314 15.13 8.38 4.96
N LEU A 315 15.36 9.36 5.83
CA LEU A 315 15.10 10.75 5.50
C LEU A 315 16.25 11.18 4.59
N VAL A 316 15.96 11.31 3.30
CA VAL A 316 16.92 11.76 2.29
C VAL A 316 16.71 13.23 2.00
#